data_AF-A0A5C4TK42-F1
#
_entry.id   AF-A0A5C4TK42-F1
#
_cell.length_a   1.000
_cell.length_b   1.000
_cell.length_c   1.000
_cell.angle_alpha   90.00
_cell.angle_beta   90.00
_cell.angle_gamma   90.00
#
_symmetry.space_group_name_H-M   'P 1'
#
loop_
_entity.id
_entity.type
_entity.pdbx_description
1 polymer ?
#
loop_
_entity_poly.entity_id
_entity_poly.type
_entity_poly.pdbx_seq_one_letter_code
_entity_poly.pdbx_strand_id
1 'polypeptide(L)'
;MKNRKKLSLIGIIGFAALTLSGCVRQDSHGHPYGMVYDYLAVPGQHVMDWLAKYVGGYGWSLISITVIVRCLLLPVMISQLKKSTIMQEKMALVKPQMTKIQSLLKNAKTQEEQVALNQQMMKLYKDNGISMTGGIGCLPLLIQMPIFAALYAAIRYSPELSHTVFMGIQLGQKSILLAVLSLIVYAIQGYLSILGMPKTQRKQMGAMMIISPVMIFFVSLSSPAGLGIYFFIGGLFAIIQQLIVNAIRPRIIKQIQTEAKKNPPKIIVPDTLEETEEKVSAEESNDNQINHNNNRNANKQRHHHE
;
A
#
# COMPACT_ATOMS: atom_id res chain seq x y z
N MET A 1 22.54 0.96 -16.98
CA MET A 1 21.13 1.20 -16.61
C MET A 1 20.14 0.11 -17.04
N LYS A 2 20.32 -0.56 -18.20
CA LYS A 2 19.39 -1.61 -18.71
C LYS A 2 19.30 -2.86 -17.81
N ASN A 3 20.42 -3.26 -17.20
CA ASN A 3 20.49 -4.45 -16.34
C ASN A 3 19.88 -4.26 -14.95
N ARG A 4 19.94 -3.06 -14.37
CA ARG A 4 19.25 -2.74 -13.09
C ARG A 4 17.72 -2.78 -13.21
N LYS A 5 17.16 -2.38 -14.37
CA LYS A 5 15.72 -2.46 -14.64
C LYS A 5 15.24 -3.92 -14.81
N LYS A 6 16.05 -4.77 -15.46
CA LYS A 6 15.77 -6.20 -15.57
C LYS A 6 15.82 -6.90 -14.20
N LEU A 7 16.81 -6.58 -13.37
CA LEU A 7 16.94 -7.15 -12.03
C LEU A 7 15.79 -6.75 -11.10
N SER A 8 15.32 -5.49 -11.19
CA SER A 8 14.13 -5.02 -10.46
C SER A 8 12.84 -5.70 -10.93
N LEU A 9 12.67 -5.91 -12.23
CA LEU A 9 11.50 -6.60 -12.79
C LEU A 9 11.47 -8.08 -12.36
N ILE A 10 12.61 -8.76 -12.39
CA ILE A 10 12.76 -10.15 -11.93
C ILE A 10 12.49 -10.25 -10.43
N GLY A 11 12.95 -9.29 -9.62
CA GLY A 11 12.66 -9.23 -8.19
C GLY A 11 11.17 -9.03 -7.88
N ILE A 12 10.46 -8.20 -8.65
CA ILE A 12 9.00 -8.00 -8.52
C ILE A 12 8.23 -9.25 -8.92
N ILE A 13 8.63 -9.92 -10.00
CA ILE A 13 8.03 -11.19 -10.45
C ILE A 13 8.29 -12.30 -9.42
N GLY A 14 9.50 -12.36 -8.84
CA GLY A 14 9.84 -13.29 -7.77
C GLY A 14 9.06 -13.06 -6.48
N PHE A 15 8.84 -11.79 -6.10
CA PHE A 15 8.01 -11.44 -4.94
C PHE A 15 6.52 -11.75 -5.17
N ALA A 16 6.00 -11.50 -6.37
CA ALA A 16 4.66 -11.91 -6.76
C ALA A 16 4.50 -13.44 -6.75
N ALA A 17 5.51 -14.19 -7.20
CA ALA A 17 5.50 -15.65 -7.17
C ALA A 17 5.53 -16.21 -5.72
N LEU A 18 6.31 -15.61 -4.83
CA LEU A 18 6.39 -16.01 -3.42
C LEU A 18 5.11 -15.71 -2.64
N THR A 19 4.40 -14.63 -2.96
CA THR A 19 3.12 -14.29 -2.32
C THR A 19 1.97 -15.17 -2.82
N LEU A 20 2.05 -15.71 -4.04
CA LEU A 20 1.07 -16.63 -4.61
C LEU A 20 1.26 -18.10 -4.17
N SER A 21 2.49 -18.52 -3.85
CA SER A 21 2.79 -19.91 -3.47
C SER A 21 2.67 -20.21 -1.97
N GLY A 22 2.63 -19.19 -1.10
CA GLY A 22 2.80 -19.36 0.34
C GLY A 22 1.53 -19.59 1.18
N CYS A 23 0.32 -19.57 0.61
CA CYS A 23 -0.89 -19.47 1.43
C CYS A 23 -1.60 -20.81 1.71
N VAL A 24 -1.64 -21.77 0.79
CA VAL A 24 -2.30 -23.08 1.01
C VAL A 24 -1.29 -24.20 0.83
N ARG A 25 -1.09 -25.03 1.85
CA ARG A 25 -0.22 -26.20 1.77
C ARG A 25 -0.98 -27.33 1.09
N GLN A 26 -0.28 -28.14 0.31
CA GLN A 26 -0.82 -29.37 -0.25
C GLN A 26 -0.08 -30.55 0.33
N ASP A 27 -0.80 -31.63 0.59
CA ASP A 27 -0.19 -32.89 1.01
C ASP A 27 0.41 -33.63 -0.20
N SER A 28 1.05 -34.76 0.06
CA SER A 28 1.66 -35.59 -0.99
C SER A 28 0.66 -36.12 -2.03
N HIS A 29 -0.65 -36.08 -1.74
CA HIS A 29 -1.74 -36.52 -2.61
C HIS A 29 -2.44 -35.33 -3.31
N GLY A 30 -1.98 -34.10 -3.06
CA GLY A 30 -2.51 -32.87 -3.65
C GLY A 30 -3.70 -32.27 -2.91
N HIS A 31 -4.11 -32.82 -1.77
CA HIS A 31 -5.20 -32.27 -0.97
C HIS A 31 -4.72 -31.00 -0.23
N PRO A 32 -5.50 -29.90 -0.32
CA PRO A 32 -5.17 -28.67 0.39
C PRO A 32 -5.41 -28.82 1.91
N TYR A 33 -4.49 -28.30 2.72
CA TYR A 33 -4.62 -28.26 4.17
C TYR A 33 -3.94 -27.02 4.80
N GLY A 34 -4.28 -26.72 6.05
CA GLY A 34 -3.65 -25.69 6.87
C GLY A 34 -4.54 -24.46 7.10
N MET A 35 -4.09 -23.54 7.94
CA MET A 35 -4.93 -22.47 8.49
C MET A 35 -5.68 -21.62 7.44
N VAL A 36 -5.05 -21.31 6.31
CA VAL A 36 -5.71 -20.54 5.25
C VAL A 36 -6.77 -21.38 4.53
N TYR A 37 -6.55 -22.68 4.38
CA TYR A 37 -7.56 -23.54 3.80
C TYR A 37 -8.75 -23.70 4.78
N ASP A 38 -8.45 -24.04 6.03
CA ASP A 38 -9.47 -24.41 7.03
C ASP A 38 -10.31 -23.19 7.48
N TYR A 39 -9.68 -22.03 7.69
CA TYR A 39 -10.37 -20.85 8.23
C TYR A 39 -10.78 -19.81 7.18
N LEU A 40 -10.23 -19.87 5.96
CA LEU A 40 -10.56 -18.92 4.89
C LEU A 40 -11.22 -19.61 3.70
N ALA A 41 -10.62 -20.67 3.15
CA ALA A 41 -11.11 -21.32 1.94
C ALA A 41 -12.42 -22.06 2.16
N VAL A 42 -12.51 -22.93 3.18
CA VAL A 42 -13.72 -23.72 3.47
C VAL A 42 -14.93 -22.83 3.80
N PRO A 43 -14.82 -21.85 4.74
CA PRO A 43 -15.92 -20.91 4.96
C PRO A 43 -16.26 -20.10 3.70
N GLY A 44 -15.24 -19.70 2.93
CA GLY A 44 -15.42 -19.00 1.66
C GLY A 44 -16.24 -19.81 0.65
N GLN A 45 -15.99 -21.11 0.53
CA GLN A 45 -16.77 -22.02 -0.32
C GLN A 45 -18.23 -22.09 0.14
N HIS A 46 -18.48 -22.30 1.43
CA HIS A 46 -19.86 -22.32 1.95
C HIS A 46 -20.63 -21.02 1.71
N VAL A 47 -19.97 -19.87 1.86
CA VAL A 47 -20.56 -18.57 1.53
C VAL A 47 -20.88 -18.47 0.05
N MET A 48 -19.99 -18.96 -0.82
CA MET A 48 -20.19 -18.97 -2.27
C MET A 48 -21.35 -19.87 -2.70
N ASP A 49 -21.46 -21.07 -2.12
CA ASP A 49 -22.55 -22.02 -2.37
C ASP A 49 -23.89 -21.45 -1.89
N TRP A 50 -23.90 -20.86 -0.69
CA TRP A 50 -25.08 -20.21 -0.14
C TRP A 50 -25.52 -19.07 -1.05
N LEU A 51 -24.62 -18.17 -1.43
CA LEU A 51 -24.93 -17.06 -2.34
C LEU A 51 -25.41 -17.57 -3.71
N ALA A 52 -24.76 -18.57 -4.28
CA ALA A 52 -25.09 -19.13 -5.60
C ALA A 52 -26.54 -19.60 -5.68
N LYS A 53 -27.12 -20.11 -4.58
CA LYS A 53 -28.54 -20.49 -4.49
C LYS A 53 -29.49 -19.30 -4.61
N TYR A 54 -29.11 -18.11 -4.15
CA TYR A 54 -29.95 -16.91 -4.21
C TYR A 54 -29.77 -16.11 -5.49
N VAL A 55 -28.55 -16.00 -6.01
CA VAL A 55 -28.22 -15.13 -7.15
C VAL A 55 -28.19 -15.87 -8.50
N GLY A 56 -28.50 -17.16 -8.51
CA GLY A 56 -28.63 -17.94 -9.74
C GLY A 56 -27.31 -18.43 -10.33
N GLY A 57 -26.39 -18.88 -9.47
CA GLY A 57 -25.16 -19.58 -9.87
C GLY A 57 -23.86 -18.91 -9.41
N TYR A 58 -22.76 -19.62 -9.64
CA TYR A 58 -21.46 -19.27 -9.08
C TYR A 58 -20.82 -18.00 -9.65
N GLY A 59 -21.05 -17.69 -10.93
CA GLY A 59 -20.52 -16.46 -11.53
C GLY A 59 -21.16 -15.19 -10.93
N TRP A 60 -22.48 -15.21 -10.74
CA TRP A 60 -23.19 -14.13 -10.05
C TRP A 60 -22.86 -14.08 -8.56
N SER A 61 -22.66 -15.24 -7.92
CA SER A 61 -22.19 -15.33 -6.53
C SER A 61 -20.86 -14.61 -6.34
N LEU A 62 -19.93 -14.84 -7.26
CA LEU A 62 -18.60 -14.22 -7.27
C LEU A 62 -18.64 -12.69 -7.43
N ILE A 63 -19.47 -12.18 -8.35
CA ILE A 63 -19.67 -10.74 -8.52
C ILE A 63 -20.30 -10.15 -7.25
N SER A 64 -21.33 -10.81 -6.72
CA SER A 64 -22.08 -10.34 -5.56
C SER A 64 -21.20 -10.26 -4.31
N ILE A 65 -20.42 -11.31 -4.00
CA ILE A 65 -19.51 -11.28 -2.85
C ILE A 65 -18.47 -10.17 -3.01
N THR A 66 -17.94 -9.96 -4.22
CA THR A 66 -16.98 -8.89 -4.49
C THR A 66 -17.61 -7.52 -4.24
N VAL A 67 -18.81 -7.28 -4.77
CA VAL A 67 -19.56 -6.04 -4.58
C VAL A 67 -19.85 -5.80 -3.09
N ILE A 68 -20.37 -6.80 -2.37
CA ILE A 68 -20.70 -6.70 -0.94
C ILE A 68 -19.47 -6.31 -0.12
N VAL A 69 -18.37 -7.05 -0.29
CA VAL A 69 -17.12 -6.79 0.42
C VAL A 69 -16.57 -5.42 0.07
N ARG A 70 -16.61 -5.03 -1.21
CA ARG A 70 -16.14 -3.71 -1.66
C ARG A 70 -16.98 -2.57 -1.12
N CYS A 71 -18.30 -2.72 -1.05
CA CYS A 71 -19.21 -1.74 -0.44
C CYS A 71 -18.94 -1.58 1.06
N LEU A 72 -18.76 -2.70 1.78
CA LEU A 72 -18.45 -2.69 3.22
C LEU A 72 -17.09 -2.02 3.50
N LEU A 73 -16.08 -2.31 2.69
CA LEU A 73 -14.73 -1.74 2.85
C LEU A 73 -14.58 -0.34 2.23
N LEU A 74 -15.55 0.12 1.44
CA LEU A 74 -15.51 1.41 0.74
C LEU A 74 -15.20 2.61 1.65
N PRO A 75 -15.86 2.82 2.80
CA PRO A 75 -15.57 3.96 3.67
C PRO A 75 -14.15 3.93 4.23
N VAL A 76 -13.64 2.75 4.57
CA VAL A 76 -12.28 2.54 5.06
C VAL A 76 -11.28 2.90 3.95
N MET A 77 -11.48 2.36 2.74
CA MET A 77 -10.64 2.59 1.57
C MET A 77 -10.63 4.08 1.14
N ILE A 78 -11.76 4.79 1.20
CA ILE A 78 -11.81 6.23 0.91
C ILE A 78 -11.05 7.03 1.96
N SER A 79 -11.29 6.75 3.25
CA SER A 79 -10.58 7.41 4.36
C SER A 79 -9.07 7.20 4.24
N GLN A 80 -8.69 6.01 3.80
CA GLN A 80 -7.34 5.58 3.58
C GLN A 80 -6.65 6.36 2.44
N LEU A 81 -7.28 6.42 1.27
CA LEU A 81 -6.81 7.21 0.13
C LEU A 81 -6.76 8.72 0.44
N LYS A 82 -7.72 9.23 1.22
CA LYS A 82 -7.73 10.62 1.70
C LYS A 82 -6.51 10.92 2.56
N LYS A 83 -6.20 10.06 3.55
CA LYS A 83 -5.02 10.21 4.42
C LYS A 83 -3.72 10.14 3.62
N SER A 84 -3.63 9.23 2.65
CA SER A 84 -2.49 9.17 1.72
C SER A 84 -2.35 10.47 0.92
N THR A 85 -3.45 11.04 0.43
CA THR A 85 -3.44 12.32 -0.31
C THR A 85 -2.96 13.47 0.58
N ILE A 86 -3.43 13.57 1.83
CA ILE A 86 -2.97 14.57 2.80
C ILE A 86 -1.46 14.48 2.99
N MET A 87 -0.94 13.26 3.13
CA MET A 87 0.48 13.03 3.32
C MET A 87 1.31 13.43 2.11
N GLN A 88 0.83 13.13 0.90
CA GLN A 88 1.48 13.53 -0.36
C GLN A 88 1.57 15.05 -0.48
N GLU A 89 0.53 15.78 -0.08
CA GLU A 89 0.52 17.24 -0.11
C GLU A 89 1.43 17.86 0.97
N LYS A 90 1.46 17.31 2.19
CA LYS A 90 2.42 17.73 3.23
C LYS A 90 3.87 17.48 2.79
N MET A 91 4.11 16.34 2.15
CA MET A 91 5.40 15.98 1.57
C MET A 91 5.83 16.96 0.47
N ALA A 92 4.88 17.47 -0.32
CA ALA A 92 5.16 18.48 -1.34
C ALA A 92 5.67 19.80 -0.74
N LEU A 93 5.24 20.17 0.47
CA LEU A 93 5.71 21.38 1.16
C LEU A 93 7.16 21.27 1.64
N VAL A 94 7.58 20.08 2.11
CA VAL A 94 8.96 19.84 2.60
C VAL A 94 9.92 19.40 1.50
N LYS A 95 9.43 19.18 0.27
CA LYS A 95 10.22 18.76 -0.90
C LYS A 95 11.52 19.56 -1.15
N PRO A 96 11.59 20.90 -1.03
CA PRO A 96 12.86 21.61 -1.25
C PRO A 96 13.93 21.21 -0.23
N GLN A 97 13.53 21.03 1.02
CA GLN A 97 14.41 20.62 2.13
C GLN A 97 14.88 19.17 1.96
N MET A 98 13.95 18.30 1.58
CA MET A 98 14.24 16.94 1.15
C MET A 98 15.30 16.89 0.05
N THR A 99 15.21 17.79 -0.93
CA THR A 99 16.15 17.82 -2.06
C THR A 99 17.54 18.25 -1.61
N LYS A 100 17.62 19.22 -0.69
CA LYS A 100 18.89 19.64 -0.07
C LYS A 100 19.55 18.47 0.69
N ILE A 101 18.83 17.82 1.60
CA ILE A 101 19.36 16.68 2.38
C ILE A 101 19.78 15.53 1.44
N GLN A 102 19.01 15.25 0.39
CA GLN A 102 19.41 14.26 -0.62
C GLN A 102 20.66 14.65 -1.42
N SER A 103 20.91 15.94 -1.65
CA SER A 103 22.15 16.39 -2.30
C SER A 103 23.36 16.26 -1.38
N LEU A 104 23.19 16.59 -0.09
CA LEU A 104 24.24 16.39 0.92
C LEU A 104 24.57 14.90 1.08
N LEU A 105 23.56 14.03 1.09
CA LEU A 105 23.75 12.58 1.22
C LEU A 105 24.55 11.98 0.04
N LYS A 106 24.45 12.57 -1.16
CA LYS A 106 25.24 12.14 -2.32
C LYS A 106 26.70 12.57 -2.23
N ASN A 107 26.97 13.64 -1.50
CA ASN A 107 28.31 14.21 -1.32
C ASN A 107 28.99 13.70 -0.05
N ALA A 108 28.23 13.08 0.87
CA ALA A 108 28.74 12.48 2.09
C ALA A 108 29.74 11.36 1.79
N LYS A 109 30.91 11.45 2.40
CA LYS A 109 32.03 10.52 2.18
C LYS A 109 32.16 9.51 3.32
N THR A 110 31.72 9.88 4.52
CA THR A 110 31.83 9.03 5.71
C THR A 110 30.50 8.34 6.03
N GLN A 111 30.57 7.20 6.71
CA GLN A 111 29.38 6.48 7.18
C GLN A 111 28.64 7.29 8.25
N GLU A 112 29.37 8.06 9.06
CA GLU A 112 28.83 8.91 10.13
C GLU A 112 28.00 10.08 9.57
N GLU A 113 28.52 10.77 8.54
CA GLU A 113 27.77 11.81 7.81
C GLU A 113 26.46 11.27 7.21
N GLN A 114 26.50 10.06 6.64
CA GLN A 114 25.31 9.43 6.09
C GLN A 114 24.26 9.12 7.17
N VAL A 115 24.69 8.64 8.34
CA VAL A 115 23.78 8.36 9.46
C VAL A 115 23.17 9.66 9.97
N ALA A 116 23.97 10.71 10.18
CA ALA A 116 23.51 12.03 10.61
C ALA A 116 22.47 12.63 9.64
N LEU A 117 22.74 12.57 8.33
CA LEU A 117 21.80 13.07 7.31
C LEU A 117 20.51 12.25 7.25
N ASN A 118 20.57 10.93 7.45
CA ASN A 118 19.36 10.09 7.54
C ASN A 118 18.55 10.39 8.81
N GLN A 119 19.19 10.65 9.94
CA GLN A 119 18.52 11.07 11.18
C GLN A 119 17.83 12.42 11.01
N GLN A 120 18.51 13.41 10.41
CA GLN A 120 17.90 14.69 10.09
C GLN A 120 16.72 14.55 9.13
N MET A 121 16.81 13.61 8.19
CA MET A 121 15.70 13.30 7.31
C MET A 121 14.48 12.81 8.08
N MET A 122 14.69 11.86 9.01
CA MET A 122 13.63 11.36 9.87
C MET A 122 13.05 12.47 10.76
N LYS A 123 13.90 13.34 11.29
CA LYS A 123 13.51 14.49 12.11
C LYS A 123 12.66 15.49 11.34
N LEU A 124 13.11 15.90 10.15
CA LEU A 124 12.38 16.81 9.27
C LEU A 124 10.95 16.35 9.07
N TYR A 125 10.79 15.08 8.76
CA TYR A 125 9.47 14.52 8.55
C TYR A 125 8.64 14.44 9.85
N LYS A 126 9.23 14.01 10.97
CA LYS A 126 8.54 13.93 12.29
C LYS A 126 8.04 15.31 12.71
N ASP A 127 8.88 16.34 12.57
CA ASP A 127 8.59 17.71 12.94
C ASP A 127 7.52 18.37 12.06
N ASN A 128 7.34 17.85 10.84
CA ASN A 128 6.29 18.27 9.92
C ASN A 128 5.07 17.31 9.91
N GLY A 129 4.99 16.38 10.86
CA GLY A 129 3.87 15.43 11.00
C GLY A 129 3.69 14.50 9.80
N ILE A 130 4.79 14.18 9.11
CA ILE A 130 4.86 13.25 7.98
C ILE A 130 5.35 11.91 8.52
N SER A 131 4.56 10.85 8.36
CA SER A 131 4.96 9.52 8.83
C SER A 131 5.99 8.87 7.89
N MET A 132 7.02 8.22 8.44
CA MET A 132 8.09 7.53 7.69
C MET A 132 7.57 6.30 6.95
N THR A 133 6.66 5.60 7.60
CA THR A 133 6.05 4.37 7.10
C THR A 133 5.01 4.64 6.01
N GLY A 134 4.99 5.89 5.49
CA GLY A 134 4.13 6.31 4.39
C GLY A 134 2.70 5.93 4.70
N GLY A 135 2.12 6.62 5.69
CA GLY A 135 0.77 6.39 6.22
C GLY A 135 -0.10 5.75 5.17
N ILE A 136 -0.19 4.43 5.32
CA ILE A 136 -1.06 3.57 4.54
C ILE A 136 -0.59 3.18 3.11
N GLY A 137 0.63 2.65 2.98
CA GLY A 137 1.07 1.99 1.73
C GLY A 137 0.68 0.50 1.61
N CYS A 138 0.74 -0.26 2.70
CA CYS A 138 0.54 -1.72 2.68
C CYS A 138 -0.79 -2.19 3.27
N LEU A 139 -1.50 -1.34 4.02
CA LEU A 139 -2.77 -1.72 4.65
C LEU A 139 -3.85 -2.20 3.66
N PRO A 140 -4.02 -1.61 2.44
CA PRO A 140 -5.01 -2.15 1.52
C PRO A 140 -4.62 -3.56 1.05
N LEU A 141 -3.32 -3.82 0.89
CA LEU A 141 -2.81 -5.15 0.55
C LEU A 141 -3.07 -6.15 1.69
N LEU A 142 -2.82 -5.78 2.95
CA LEU A 142 -3.07 -6.64 4.11
C LEU A 142 -4.54 -7.05 4.24
N ILE A 143 -5.47 -6.13 3.99
CA ILE A 143 -6.92 -6.44 4.01
C ILE A 143 -7.31 -7.31 2.81
N GLN A 144 -6.68 -7.11 1.66
CA GLN A 144 -7.00 -7.82 0.43
C GLN A 144 -6.48 -9.26 0.41
N MET A 145 -5.32 -9.54 1.02
CA MET A 145 -4.68 -10.85 0.99
C MET A 145 -5.57 -11.99 1.53
N PRO A 146 -6.26 -11.85 2.69
CA PRO A 146 -7.23 -12.85 3.17
C PRO A 146 -8.34 -13.14 2.15
N ILE A 147 -8.97 -12.08 1.61
CA ILE A 147 -10.09 -12.23 0.68
C ILE A 147 -9.62 -12.90 -0.62
N PHE A 148 -8.48 -12.47 -1.13
CA PHE A 148 -7.85 -13.04 -2.31
C PHE A 148 -7.51 -14.52 -2.12
N ALA A 149 -6.87 -14.88 -0.99
CA ALA A 149 -6.50 -16.25 -0.68
C ALA A 149 -7.72 -17.16 -0.54
N ALA A 150 -8.77 -16.69 0.15
CA ALA A 150 -10.02 -17.42 0.29
C ALA A 150 -10.66 -17.70 -1.08
N LEU A 151 -10.77 -16.67 -1.94
CA LEU A 151 -11.39 -16.80 -3.24
C LEU A 151 -10.58 -17.68 -4.20
N TYR A 152 -9.26 -17.51 -4.23
CA TYR A 152 -8.37 -18.32 -5.03
C TYR A 152 -8.45 -19.80 -4.64
N ALA A 153 -8.41 -20.11 -3.35
CA ALA A 153 -8.52 -21.47 -2.84
C ALA A 153 -9.92 -22.04 -3.10
N ALA A 154 -10.99 -21.26 -2.89
CA ALA A 154 -12.35 -21.69 -3.18
C ALA A 154 -12.52 -22.10 -4.64
N ILE A 155 -12.06 -21.28 -5.60
CA ILE A 155 -12.15 -21.58 -7.04
C ILE A 155 -11.29 -22.78 -7.42
N ARG A 156 -10.09 -22.90 -6.85
CA ARG A 156 -9.13 -23.95 -7.23
C ARG A 156 -9.49 -25.33 -6.67
N TYR A 157 -10.11 -25.38 -5.50
CA TYR A 157 -10.36 -26.63 -4.77
C TYR A 157 -11.84 -27.04 -4.70
N SER A 158 -12.77 -26.22 -5.19
CA SER A 158 -14.17 -26.63 -5.40
C SER A 158 -14.38 -27.01 -6.88
N PRO A 159 -14.63 -28.30 -7.18
CA PRO A 159 -14.92 -28.74 -8.55
C PRO A 159 -16.14 -28.05 -9.15
N GLU A 160 -17.20 -27.84 -8.34
CA GLU A 160 -18.45 -27.20 -8.77
C GLU A 160 -18.20 -25.77 -9.25
N LEU A 161 -17.40 -25.01 -8.49
CA LEU A 161 -17.02 -23.64 -8.83
C LEU A 161 -16.06 -23.59 -10.03
N SER A 162 -15.08 -24.50 -10.07
CA SER A 162 -14.06 -24.56 -11.13
C SER A 162 -14.66 -24.88 -12.50
N HIS A 163 -15.58 -25.84 -12.59
CA HIS A 163 -16.17 -26.29 -13.85
C HIS A 163 -17.28 -25.37 -14.37
N THR A 164 -17.82 -24.48 -13.53
CA THR A 164 -18.88 -23.55 -13.92
C THR A 164 -18.43 -22.63 -15.06
N VAL A 165 -19.26 -22.53 -16.10
CA VAL A 165 -19.11 -21.57 -17.21
C VAL A 165 -19.98 -20.35 -16.93
N PHE A 166 -19.37 -19.18 -16.90
CA PHE A 166 -20.05 -17.90 -16.73
C PHE A 166 -19.71 -16.98 -17.91
N MET A 167 -20.74 -16.50 -18.61
CA MET A 167 -20.58 -15.64 -19.80
C MET A 167 -19.61 -16.22 -20.86
N GLY A 168 -19.63 -17.54 -21.06
CA GLY A 168 -18.74 -18.25 -21.99
C GLY A 168 -17.31 -18.49 -21.46
N ILE A 169 -17.03 -18.17 -20.19
CA ILE A 169 -15.72 -18.34 -19.57
C ILE A 169 -15.83 -19.35 -18.43
N GLN A 170 -15.00 -20.40 -18.45
CA GLN A 170 -14.93 -21.34 -17.32
C GLN A 170 -14.14 -20.72 -16.16
N LEU A 171 -14.75 -20.67 -14.98
CA LEU A 171 -14.21 -19.93 -13.83
C LEU A 171 -12.88 -20.51 -13.30
N GLY A 172 -12.69 -21.83 -13.41
CA GLY A 172 -11.46 -22.52 -13.02
C GLY A 172 -10.30 -22.39 -14.01
N GLN A 173 -10.56 -22.00 -15.27
CA GLN A 173 -9.53 -21.88 -16.31
C GLN A 173 -9.00 -20.45 -16.43
N LYS A 174 -7.84 -20.28 -17.06
CA LYS A 174 -7.26 -18.95 -17.32
C LYS A 174 -8.07 -18.19 -18.37
N SER A 175 -8.20 -16.87 -18.24
CA SER A 175 -8.86 -16.01 -19.23
C SER A 175 -8.04 -14.77 -19.55
N ILE A 176 -7.52 -14.71 -20.77
CA ILE A 176 -6.77 -13.55 -21.28
C ILE A 176 -7.68 -12.31 -21.34
N LEU A 177 -8.95 -12.50 -21.73
CA LEU A 177 -9.93 -11.41 -21.80
C LEU A 177 -10.06 -10.69 -20.46
N LEU A 178 -10.26 -11.43 -19.37
CA LEU A 178 -10.40 -10.85 -18.03
C LEU A 178 -9.10 -10.22 -17.52
N ALA A 179 -7.95 -10.80 -17.87
CA ALA A 179 -6.66 -10.21 -17.54
C ALA A 179 -6.50 -8.84 -18.24
N VAL A 180 -6.79 -8.74 -19.54
CA VAL A 180 -6.72 -7.49 -20.30
C VAL A 180 -7.72 -6.46 -19.76
N LEU A 181 -8.96 -6.86 -19.47
CA LEU A 181 -9.95 -5.96 -18.89
C LEU A 181 -9.50 -5.42 -17.53
N SER A 182 -8.95 -6.29 -16.68
CA SER A 182 -8.38 -5.87 -15.39
C SER A 182 -7.22 -4.90 -15.58
N LEU A 183 -6.30 -5.17 -16.52
CA LEU A 183 -5.20 -4.26 -16.85
C LEU A 183 -5.72 -2.87 -17.23
N ILE A 184 -6.72 -2.80 -18.10
CA ILE A 184 -7.31 -1.53 -18.55
C ILE A 184 -7.92 -0.77 -17.37
N VAL A 185 -8.74 -1.44 -16.55
CA VAL A 185 -9.41 -0.81 -15.41
C VAL A 185 -8.40 -0.28 -14.39
N TYR A 186 -7.39 -1.07 -14.04
CA TYR A 186 -6.34 -0.62 -13.10
C TYR A 186 -5.40 0.42 -13.71
N ALA A 187 -5.17 0.41 -15.02
CA ALA A 187 -4.43 1.48 -15.70
C ALA A 187 -5.21 2.80 -15.67
N ILE A 188 -6.52 2.77 -15.89
CA ILE A 188 -7.40 3.94 -15.74
C ILE A 188 -7.38 4.44 -14.30
N GLN A 189 -7.54 3.55 -13.31
CA GLN A 189 -7.46 3.92 -11.90
C GLN A 189 -6.10 4.55 -11.54
N GLY A 190 -5.00 3.96 -12.01
CA GLY A 190 -3.65 4.50 -11.82
C GLY A 190 -3.49 5.89 -12.44
N TYR A 191 -3.98 6.08 -13.67
CA TYR A 191 -3.99 7.38 -14.34
C TYR A 191 -4.80 8.43 -13.55
N LEU A 192 -5.99 8.06 -13.08
CA LEU A 192 -6.80 8.95 -12.24
C LEU A 192 -6.08 9.33 -10.95
N SER A 193 -5.28 8.44 -10.36
CA SER A 193 -4.53 8.72 -9.12
C SER A 193 -3.47 9.81 -9.25
N ILE A 194 -2.97 10.04 -10.47
CA ILE A 194 -1.94 11.06 -10.74
C ILE A 194 -2.51 12.40 -11.19
N LEU A 195 -3.83 12.48 -11.43
CA LEU A 195 -4.50 13.73 -11.74
C LEU A 195 -4.39 14.69 -10.55
N GLY A 196 -3.99 15.92 -10.83
CA GLY A 196 -3.77 16.94 -9.80
C GLY A 196 -2.40 16.92 -9.11
N MET A 197 -1.51 15.95 -9.41
CA MET A 197 -0.13 15.99 -8.90
C MET A 197 0.80 16.89 -9.73
N PRO A 198 1.81 17.54 -9.13
CA PRO A 198 2.81 18.33 -9.84
C PRO A 198 3.71 17.47 -10.75
N LYS A 199 4.16 18.03 -11.89
CA LYS A 199 4.93 17.32 -12.93
C LYS A 199 6.20 16.64 -12.39
N THR A 200 6.86 17.25 -11.40
CA THR A 200 8.08 16.70 -10.78
C THR A 200 7.80 15.45 -9.95
N GLN A 201 6.64 15.34 -9.32
CA GLN A 201 6.22 14.16 -8.55
C GLN A 201 5.68 13.05 -9.45
N ARG A 202 4.99 13.41 -10.54
CA ARG A 202 4.50 12.46 -11.55
C ARG A 202 5.61 11.62 -12.17
N LYS A 203 6.81 12.18 -12.41
CA LYS A 203 7.93 11.40 -12.97
C LYS A 203 8.41 10.30 -12.02
N GLN A 204 8.46 10.59 -10.71
CA GLN A 204 8.87 9.62 -9.70
C GLN A 204 7.78 8.56 -9.46
N MET A 205 6.51 8.98 -9.39
CA MET A 205 5.39 8.07 -9.14
C MET A 205 4.89 7.36 -10.41
N GLY A 206 5.23 7.85 -11.60
CA GLY A 206 4.77 7.31 -12.88
C GLY A 206 5.33 5.92 -13.17
N ALA A 207 6.56 5.62 -12.75
CA ALA A 207 7.09 4.26 -12.83
C ALA A 207 6.33 3.30 -11.90
N MET A 208 5.97 3.75 -10.69
CA MET A 208 5.18 2.99 -9.72
C MET A 208 3.74 2.75 -10.20
N MET A 209 3.17 3.72 -10.95
CA MET A 209 1.82 3.63 -11.51
C MET A 209 1.67 2.47 -12.50
N ILE A 210 2.71 2.16 -13.28
CA ILE A 210 2.66 1.08 -14.28
C ILE A 210 2.81 -0.30 -13.61
N ILE A 211 3.51 -0.37 -12.47
CA ILE A 211 3.79 -1.64 -11.80
C ILE A 211 2.51 -2.34 -11.34
N SER A 212 1.57 -1.62 -10.71
CA SER A 212 0.36 -2.25 -10.16
C SER A 212 -0.56 -2.87 -11.23
N PRO A 213 -0.92 -2.19 -12.33
CA PRO A 213 -1.74 -2.78 -13.39
C PRO A 213 -1.03 -3.95 -14.10
N VAL A 214 0.28 -3.84 -14.31
CA VAL A 214 1.08 -4.93 -14.93
C VAL A 214 1.14 -6.14 -14.01
N MET A 215 1.31 -5.94 -12.71
CA MET A 215 1.29 -7.02 -11.72
C MET A 215 -0.06 -7.73 -11.73
N ILE A 216 -1.17 -7.00 -11.64
CA ILE A 216 -2.51 -7.60 -11.66
C ILE A 216 -2.77 -8.34 -12.98
N PHE A 217 -2.29 -7.80 -14.11
CA PHE A 217 -2.37 -8.48 -15.40
C PHE A 217 -1.68 -9.84 -15.39
N PHE A 218 -0.41 -9.91 -14.94
CA PHE A 218 0.32 -11.18 -14.88
C PHE A 218 -0.30 -12.17 -13.88
N VAL A 219 -0.74 -11.69 -12.71
CA VAL A 219 -1.44 -12.54 -11.75
C VAL A 219 -2.71 -13.10 -12.38
N SER A 220 -3.54 -12.25 -13.00
CA SER A 220 -4.78 -12.67 -13.66
C SER A 220 -4.57 -13.61 -14.84
N LEU A 221 -3.44 -13.51 -15.55
CA LEU A 221 -3.06 -14.47 -16.60
C LEU A 221 -2.66 -15.83 -16.04
N SER A 222 -2.07 -15.86 -14.84
CA SER A 222 -1.60 -17.08 -14.20
C SER A 222 -2.69 -17.79 -13.38
N SER A 223 -3.76 -17.07 -13.01
CA SER A 223 -4.81 -17.54 -12.11
C SER A 223 -6.10 -17.98 -12.84
N PRO A 224 -7.01 -18.67 -12.13
CA PRO A 224 -8.36 -18.94 -12.64
C PRO A 224 -9.14 -17.67 -13.02
N ALA A 225 -10.03 -17.77 -13.99
CA ALA A 225 -10.83 -16.68 -14.54
C ALA A 225 -11.76 -16.05 -13.51
N GLY A 226 -12.26 -16.82 -12.54
CA GLY A 226 -13.01 -16.24 -11.41
C GLY A 226 -12.18 -15.17 -10.69
N LEU A 227 -10.88 -15.38 -10.52
CA LEU A 227 -10.03 -14.35 -9.93
C LEU A 227 -9.87 -13.12 -10.83
N GLY A 228 -9.91 -13.31 -12.15
CA GLY A 228 -9.99 -12.22 -13.13
C GLY A 228 -11.26 -11.38 -13.00
N ILE A 229 -12.42 -12.01 -12.78
CA ILE A 229 -13.68 -11.28 -12.52
C ILE A 229 -13.56 -10.45 -11.24
N TYR A 230 -13.00 -11.04 -10.18
CA TYR A 230 -12.76 -10.34 -8.92
C TYR A 230 -11.88 -9.09 -9.10
N PHE A 231 -10.78 -9.20 -9.85
CA PHE A 231 -9.93 -8.06 -10.15
C PHE A 231 -10.65 -7.02 -11.00
N PHE A 232 -11.38 -7.44 -12.02
CA PHE A 232 -12.13 -6.53 -12.87
C PHE A 232 -13.14 -5.70 -12.08
N ILE A 233 -14.04 -6.36 -11.33
CA ILE A 233 -15.05 -5.67 -10.49
C ILE A 233 -14.35 -4.82 -9.42
N GLY A 234 -13.31 -5.36 -8.78
CA GLY A 234 -12.54 -4.64 -7.78
C GLY A 234 -11.87 -3.37 -8.32
N GLY A 235 -11.41 -3.40 -9.57
CA GLY A 235 -10.86 -2.24 -10.27
C GLY A 235 -11.91 -1.18 -10.54
N LEU A 236 -13.15 -1.55 -10.89
CA LEU A 236 -14.26 -0.59 -11.07
C LEU A 236 -14.54 0.17 -9.78
N PHE A 237 -14.57 -0.54 -8.64
CA PHE A 237 -14.66 0.10 -7.32
C PHE A 237 -13.47 1.01 -7.03
N ALA A 238 -12.26 0.60 -7.41
CA ALA A 238 -11.07 1.42 -7.24
C ALA A 238 -11.11 2.72 -8.07
N ILE A 239 -11.69 2.68 -9.28
CA ILE A 239 -11.98 3.88 -10.08
C ILE A 239 -12.96 4.79 -9.33
N ILE A 240 -14.08 4.25 -8.84
CA ILE A 240 -15.08 5.02 -8.09
C ILE A 240 -14.44 5.70 -6.87
N GLN A 241 -13.66 4.95 -6.08
CA GLN A 241 -12.91 5.47 -4.94
C GLN A 241 -11.97 6.62 -5.34
N GLN A 242 -11.22 6.43 -6.43
CA GLN A 242 -10.29 7.44 -6.92
C GLN A 242 -11.00 8.70 -7.40
N LEU A 243 -12.15 8.57 -8.06
CA LEU A 243 -12.97 9.72 -8.47
C LEU A 243 -13.48 10.51 -7.27
N ILE A 244 -13.96 9.82 -6.22
CA ILE A 244 -14.40 10.46 -4.97
C ILE A 244 -13.24 11.25 -4.33
N VAL A 245 -12.06 10.66 -4.22
CA VAL A 245 -10.91 11.34 -3.60
C VAL A 245 -10.41 12.49 -4.48
N ASN A 246 -10.38 12.33 -5.80
CA ASN A 246 -10.01 13.40 -6.72
C ASN A 246 -10.96 14.60 -6.60
N ALA A 247 -12.27 14.37 -6.40
CA ALA A 247 -13.24 15.43 -6.17
C ALA A 247 -13.01 16.17 -4.82
N ILE A 248 -12.53 15.46 -3.79
CA ILE A 248 -12.27 16.04 -2.46
C ILE A 248 -10.87 16.69 -2.38
N ARG A 249 -9.93 16.26 -3.22
CA ARG A 249 -8.54 16.75 -3.30
C ARG A 249 -8.38 18.27 -3.25
N PRO A 250 -9.12 19.10 -4.03
CA PRO A 250 -8.98 20.56 -3.95
C PRO A 250 -9.30 21.13 -2.57
N ARG A 251 -10.25 20.53 -1.84
CA ARG A 251 -10.56 20.94 -0.46
C ARG A 251 -9.41 20.58 0.49
N ILE A 252 -8.81 19.41 0.31
CA ILE A 252 -7.64 18.95 1.09
C ILE A 252 -6.46 19.92 0.88
N ILE A 253 -6.16 20.28 -0.37
CA ILE A 253 -5.06 21.21 -0.70
C ILE A 253 -5.28 22.56 0.00
N LYS A 254 -6.49 23.12 -0.08
CA LYS A 254 -6.82 24.40 0.57
C LYS A 254 -6.63 24.33 2.09
N GLN A 255 -7.10 23.25 2.73
CA GLN A 255 -6.92 23.04 4.18
C GLN A 255 -5.44 23.00 4.57
N ILE A 256 -4.63 22.23 3.83
CA ILE A 256 -3.19 22.10 4.10
C ILE A 256 -2.46 23.43 3.87
N GLN A 257 -2.83 24.20 2.84
CA GLN A 257 -2.25 25.53 2.63
C GLN A 257 -2.63 26.51 3.74
N THR A 258 -3.86 26.48 4.23
CA THR A 258 -4.29 27.30 5.37
C THR A 258 -3.56 26.89 6.65
N GLU A 259 -3.42 25.59 6.92
CA GLU A 259 -2.64 25.08 8.04
C GLU A 259 -1.17 25.48 7.92
N ALA A 260 -0.56 25.36 6.74
CA ALA A 260 0.82 25.75 6.49
C ALA A 260 1.05 27.27 6.62
N LYS A 261 0.03 28.10 6.33
CA LYS A 261 0.11 29.55 6.59
C LYS A 261 0.06 29.87 8.08
N LYS A 262 -0.69 29.11 8.87
CA LYS A 262 -0.80 29.29 10.33
C LYS A 262 0.42 28.72 11.06
N ASN A 263 0.88 27.56 10.63
CA ASN A 263 2.00 26.82 11.18
C ASN A 263 2.96 26.49 10.02
N PRO A 264 3.92 27.39 9.70
CA PRO A 264 4.86 27.14 8.62
C PRO A 264 5.65 25.86 8.88
N PRO A 265 5.95 25.08 7.83
CA PRO A 265 6.72 23.85 7.98
C PRO A 265 8.05 24.17 8.64
N LYS A 266 8.40 23.42 9.70
CA LYS A 266 9.65 23.62 10.43
C LYS A 266 10.80 23.32 9.48
N ILE A 267 11.59 24.35 9.18
CA ILE A 267 12.73 24.28 8.29
C ILE A 267 13.95 23.95 9.13
N ILE A 268 14.34 22.68 9.15
CA ILE A 268 15.58 22.22 9.77
C ILE A 268 16.42 21.68 8.62
N VAL A 269 17.08 22.59 7.91
CA VAL A 269 18.01 22.21 6.85
C VAL A 269 19.35 22.83 7.18
N PRO A 270 20.40 22.03 7.39
CA PRO A 270 21.77 22.53 7.37
C PRO A 270 22.07 23.07 5.98
N ASP A 271 22.66 24.25 5.89
CA ASP A 271 23.15 24.78 4.61
C ASP A 271 24.51 24.16 4.24
N THR A 272 25.22 23.55 5.20
CA THR A 272 26.50 22.85 5.01
C THR A 272 26.60 21.52 5.77
N LEU A 273 27.57 20.68 5.39
CA LEU A 273 27.89 19.43 6.09
C LEU A 273 28.42 19.71 7.52
N GLU A 274 29.16 20.79 7.72
CA GLU A 274 29.68 21.21 9.03
C GLU A 274 28.55 21.60 10.01
N GLU A 275 27.52 22.33 9.55
CA GLU A 275 26.32 22.61 10.36
C GLU A 275 25.52 21.34 10.71
N THR A 276 25.70 20.26 9.94
CA THR A 276 25.02 18.98 10.17
C THR A 276 25.62 18.28 11.39
N GLU A 277 26.95 18.28 11.51
CA GLU A 277 27.68 17.69 12.63
C GLU A 277 27.50 18.50 13.93
N GLU A 278 27.50 19.84 13.86
CA GLU A 278 27.25 20.71 15.01
C GLU A 278 25.81 20.57 15.56
N LYS A 279 24.79 20.48 14.69
CA LYS A 279 23.39 20.34 15.14
C LYS A 279 23.10 18.96 15.72
N VAL A 280 23.75 17.90 15.21
CA VAL A 280 23.60 16.55 15.77
C VAL A 280 24.30 16.43 17.12
N SER A 281 25.52 16.95 17.25
CA SER A 281 26.27 16.95 18.52
C SER A 281 25.65 17.85 19.60
N ALA A 282 25.09 19.00 19.24
CA ALA A 282 24.37 19.89 20.17
C ALA A 282 23.02 19.31 20.65
N GLU A 283 22.42 18.37 19.91
CA GLU A 283 21.14 17.75 20.28
C GLU A 283 21.32 16.43 21.05
N GLU A 284 22.32 15.61 20.72
CA GLU A 284 22.69 14.44 21.54
C GLU A 284 23.09 14.85 22.96
N SER A 285 23.70 16.02 23.12
CA SER A 285 24.02 16.60 24.43
C SER A 285 22.78 17.09 25.19
N ASN A 286 21.76 17.61 24.49
CA ASN A 286 20.51 18.07 25.09
C ASN A 286 19.56 16.92 25.48
N ASP A 287 19.43 15.88 24.65
CA ASP A 287 18.59 14.71 24.96
C ASP A 287 19.18 13.88 26.12
N ASN A 288 20.51 13.80 26.21
CA ASN A 288 21.21 13.22 27.36
C ASN A 288 21.02 14.05 28.65
N GLN A 289 20.96 15.38 28.58
CA GLN A 289 20.66 16.22 29.74
C GLN A 289 19.21 16.06 30.21
N ILE A 290 18.24 15.98 29.30
CA ILE A 290 16.82 15.78 29.63
C ILE A 290 16.61 14.41 30.30
N ASN A 291 17.23 13.34 29.78
CA ASN A 291 17.18 12.01 30.39
C ASN A 291 17.88 11.95 31.75
N HIS A 292 19.01 12.65 31.93
CA HIS A 292 19.69 12.67 33.22
C HIS A 292 18.87 13.40 34.31
N ASN A 293 18.10 14.42 33.94
CA ASN A 293 17.28 15.19 34.88
C ASN A 293 15.98 14.47 35.28
N ASN A 294 15.36 13.72 34.37
CA ASN A 294 14.19 12.89 34.69
C ASN A 294 14.52 11.74 35.64
N ASN A 295 15.71 11.13 35.52
CA ASN A 295 16.16 10.09 36.45
C ASN A 295 16.53 10.62 37.85
N ARG A 296 16.82 11.92 38.02
CA ARG A 296 17.05 12.52 39.35
C ARG A 296 15.74 12.78 40.10
N ASN A 297 14.64 13.04 39.39
CA ASN A 297 13.33 13.28 40.01
C ASN A 297 12.54 12.00 40.31
N ALA A 298 12.76 10.91 39.57
CA ALA A 298 12.12 9.62 39.84
C ALA A 298 12.51 9.03 41.21
N ASN A 299 13.70 9.35 41.73
CA ASN A 299 14.17 8.81 43.01
C ASN A 299 13.76 9.65 44.24
N LYS A 300 13.20 10.86 44.04
CA LYS A 300 12.68 11.70 45.14
C LYS A 300 11.21 11.41 45.50
N GLN A 301 10.44 10.77 44.62
CA GLN A 301 9.03 10.47 44.87
C GLN A 301 8.78 9.16 45.62
N ARG A 302 9.83 8.37 45.92
CA ARG A 302 9.71 7.09 46.65
C ARG A 302 9.87 7.19 48.17
N HIS A 303 10.10 8.37 48.74
CA HIS A 303 10.35 8.55 50.19
C HIS A 303 9.19 9.15 51.01
N HIS A 304 7.96 9.21 50.47
CA HIS A 304 6.80 9.77 51.20
C HIS A 304 5.63 8.78 51.41
N HIS A 305 5.91 7.47 51.43
CA HIS A 305 4.97 6.47 51.92
C HIS A 305 5.74 5.39 52.71
N GLU A 306 6.07 5.71 53.96
CA GLU A 306 6.15 4.78 55.07
C GLU A 306 5.17 5.25 56.14
#